data_AF-A0ABC8L5H6-F1
#
_entry.id   AF-A0ABC8L5H6-F1
#
_cell.length_a   1.000
_cell.length_b   1.000
_cell.length_c   1.000
_cell.angle_alpha   90.00
_cell.angle_beta   90.00
_cell.angle_gamma   90.00
#
_symmetry.space_group_name_H-M   'P 1'
#
loop_
_entity.id
_entity.type
_entity.pdbx_description
1 polymer ?
#
loop_
_entity_poly.entity_id
_entity_poly.type
_entity_poly.pdbx_seq_one_letter_code
_entity_poly.pdbx_strand_id
1 'polypeptide(L)'
;MEGKVFLGQYLIWMMVLLGQLHGYKGCIQKERNALLELKHYLISISEKGQPDYILPTWTNDTKSHCCRWEGVKCSRTSRRVTKIAFGDLYLKENSFFNLSLLHPFEEVRSLDFSECAFSALFDDMEGYKSLSRLRNLETGPTLRFWEPMAISM
;
A
#
# COMPACT_ATOMS: atom_id res chain seq x y z
N MET A 1 -50.04 -21.24 12.00
CA MET A 1 -48.61 -21.63 12.07
C MET A 1 -47.72 -20.87 11.08
N GLU A 2 -48.30 -20.16 10.10
CA GLU A 2 -47.57 -19.45 9.03
C GLU A 2 -46.80 -18.21 9.52
N GLY A 3 -47.34 -17.42 10.47
CA GLY A 3 -46.68 -16.18 10.94
C GLY A 3 -45.31 -16.36 11.62
N LYS A 4 -45.03 -17.55 12.19
CA LYS A 4 -43.71 -17.85 12.79
C LYS A 4 -42.63 -18.12 11.72
N VAL A 5 -43.04 -18.66 10.56
CA VAL A 5 -42.13 -18.97 9.44
C VAL A 5 -41.67 -17.68 8.77
N PHE A 6 -42.57 -16.71 8.59
CA PHE A 6 -42.24 -15.39 8.04
C PHE A 6 -41.28 -14.59 8.94
N LEU A 7 -41.45 -14.65 10.27
CA LEU A 7 -40.55 -13.99 11.22
C LEU A 7 -39.14 -14.59 11.17
N GLY A 8 -39.04 -15.92 11.11
CA GLY A 8 -37.76 -16.62 11.01
C GLY A 8 -37.01 -16.29 9.72
N GLN A 9 -37.73 -16.26 8.59
CA GLN A 9 -37.17 -15.86 7.30
C GLN A 9 -36.61 -14.43 7.36
N TYR A 10 -37.38 -13.47 7.90
CA TYR A 10 -36.96 -12.07 7.99
C TYR A 10 -35.70 -11.88 8.86
N LEU A 11 -35.59 -12.62 9.96
CA LEU A 11 -34.42 -12.61 10.83
C LEU A 11 -33.17 -13.17 10.12
N ILE A 12 -33.29 -14.25 9.35
CA ILE A 12 -32.18 -14.81 8.56
C ILE A 12 -31.68 -13.77 7.53
N TRP A 13 -32.60 -13.12 6.81
CA TRP A 13 -32.24 -12.06 5.86
C TRP A 13 -31.57 -10.86 6.54
N MET A 14 -32.04 -10.44 7.71
CA MET A 14 -31.41 -9.37 8.49
C MET A 14 -29.99 -9.74 8.95
N MET A 15 -29.75 -11.00 9.35
CA MET A 15 -28.42 -11.47 9.74
C MET A 15 -27.45 -11.53 8.54
N VAL A 16 -27.94 -11.93 7.36
CA VAL A 16 -27.16 -11.91 6.12
C VAL A 16 -26.80 -10.46 5.74
N LEU A 17 -27.75 -9.52 5.82
CA LEU A 17 -27.52 -8.10 5.56
C LEU A 17 -26.54 -7.46 6.56
N LEU A 18 -26.66 -7.77 7.86
CA LEU A 18 -25.70 -7.31 8.87
C LEU A 18 -24.30 -7.90 8.68
N GLY A 19 -24.21 -9.16 8.22
CA GLY A 19 -22.93 -9.81 7.88
C GLY A 19 -22.22 -9.13 6.72
N GLN A 20 -22.97 -8.64 5.73
CA GLN A 20 -22.41 -7.86 4.62
C GLN A 20 -21.96 -6.46 5.05
N LEU A 21 -22.68 -5.81 5.98
CA LEU A 21 -22.31 -4.49 6.54
C LEU A 21 -21.05 -4.52 7.41
N HIS A 22 -20.78 -5.63 8.10
CA HIS A 22 -19.56 -5.83 8.89
C HIS A 22 -18.35 -6.29 8.04
N GLY A 23 -18.55 -6.56 6.75
CA GLY A 23 -17.69 -7.44 5.97
C GLY A 23 -16.38 -6.85 5.46
N TYR A 24 -16.12 -5.55 5.59
CA TYR A 24 -14.89 -4.98 5.03
C TYR A 24 -14.30 -3.85 5.87
N LYS A 25 -13.76 -4.18 7.05
CA LYS A 25 -12.93 -3.23 7.79
C LYS A 25 -11.61 -3.04 7.04
N GLY A 26 -11.22 -1.79 6.79
CA GLY A 26 -9.93 -1.44 6.21
C GLY A 26 -8.73 -1.89 7.03
N CYS A 27 -7.54 -1.53 6.55
CA CYS A 27 -6.29 -1.78 7.25
C CYS A 27 -6.25 -1.10 8.62
N ILE A 28 -5.36 -1.56 9.50
CA ILE A 28 -5.22 -0.98 10.84
C ILE A 28 -4.82 0.52 10.76
N GLN A 29 -5.23 1.31 11.76
CA GLN A 29 -5.03 2.77 11.73
C GLN A 29 -3.56 3.18 11.57
N LYS A 30 -2.64 2.45 12.20
CA LYS A 30 -1.19 2.69 12.08
C LYS A 30 -0.72 2.58 10.62
N GLU A 31 -1.11 1.51 9.92
CA GLU A 31 -0.73 1.28 8.52
C GLU A 31 -1.46 2.25 7.59
N ARG A 32 -2.71 2.61 7.90
CA ARG A 32 -3.44 3.64 7.17
C ARG A 32 -2.71 4.99 7.20
N ASN A 33 -2.27 5.42 8.38
CA ASN A 33 -1.53 6.67 8.54
C ASN A 33 -0.19 6.60 7.78
N ALA A 34 0.52 5.48 7.88
CA ALA A 34 1.77 5.28 7.15
C ALA A 34 1.60 5.33 5.62
N LEU A 35 0.48 4.80 5.07
CA LEU A 35 0.17 4.96 3.65
C LEU A 35 -0.06 6.43 3.28
N LEU A 36 -0.71 7.21 4.13
CA LEU A 36 -0.91 8.64 3.87
C LEU A 36 0.40 9.43 3.94
N GLU A 37 1.28 9.12 4.90
CA GLU A 37 2.65 9.66 4.96
C GLU A 37 3.44 9.31 3.70
N LEU A 38 3.33 8.07 3.23
CA LEU A 38 3.94 7.61 1.99
C LEU A 38 3.40 8.39 0.78
N LYS A 39 2.09 8.67 0.71
CA LYS A 39 1.50 9.54 -0.32
C LYS A 39 2.09 10.95 -0.28
N HIS A 40 2.20 11.54 0.91
CA HIS A 40 2.80 12.87 1.06
C HIS A 40 4.26 12.91 0.61
N TYR A 41 5.02 11.85 0.90
CA TYR A 41 6.38 11.70 0.40
C TYR A 41 6.42 11.69 -1.13
N LEU A 42 5.58 10.88 -1.79
CA LEU A 42 5.51 10.81 -3.26
C LEU A 42 5.15 12.16 -3.89
N ILE A 43 4.21 12.90 -3.30
CA ILE A 43 3.86 14.27 -3.74
C ILE A 43 5.07 15.21 -3.64
N SER A 44 5.93 15.04 -2.63
CA SER A 44 7.10 15.91 -2.47
C SER A 44 8.17 15.68 -3.55
N ILE A 45 8.25 14.46 -4.10
CA ILE A 45 9.23 14.06 -5.11
C ILE A 45 8.65 13.99 -6.53
N SER A 46 7.35 14.20 -6.72
CA SER A 46 6.72 14.28 -8.04
C SER A 46 7.03 15.58 -8.76
N GLU A 47 7.04 15.56 -10.10
CA GLU A 47 7.13 16.78 -10.91
C GLU A 47 5.99 17.77 -10.60
N LYS A 48 6.27 19.07 -10.73
CA LYS A 48 5.27 20.11 -10.45
C LYS A 48 4.14 20.00 -11.46
N GLY A 49 2.93 19.73 -10.98
CA GLY A 49 1.79 19.66 -11.88
C GLY A 49 0.50 19.45 -11.15
N GLN A 50 0.29 18.28 -10.53
CA GLN A 50 -1.03 17.96 -9.97
C GLN A 50 -0.96 16.92 -8.84
N PRO A 51 -0.97 17.33 -7.55
CA PRO A 51 -0.93 16.41 -6.41
C PRO A 51 -2.17 15.49 -6.35
N ASP A 52 -3.28 15.91 -6.95
CA ASP A 52 -4.55 15.17 -6.95
C ASP A 52 -4.51 13.88 -7.79
N TYR A 53 -3.54 13.76 -8.69
CA TYR A 53 -3.37 12.60 -9.57
C TYR A 53 -2.45 11.54 -8.97
N ILE A 54 -1.77 11.88 -7.87
CA ILE A 54 -0.87 10.95 -7.18
C ILE A 54 -1.70 10.10 -6.24
N LEU A 55 -1.85 8.83 -6.60
CA LEU A 55 -2.58 7.83 -5.83
C LEU A 55 -3.97 8.37 -5.44
N PRO A 56 -4.85 8.67 -6.41
CA PRO A 56 -6.09 9.42 -6.18
C PRO A 56 -7.03 8.70 -5.22
N THR A 57 -6.97 7.36 -5.17
CA THR A 57 -7.82 6.57 -4.27
C THR A 57 -7.36 6.62 -2.80
N TRP A 58 -6.13 7.07 -2.52
CA TRP A 58 -5.57 7.13 -1.17
C TRP A 58 -6.07 8.40 -0.47
N THR A 59 -7.24 8.30 0.14
CA THR A 59 -8.00 9.44 0.66
C THR A 59 -8.02 9.48 2.19
N ASN A 60 -8.00 10.69 2.74
CA ASN A 60 -8.09 10.91 4.19
C ASN A 60 -9.55 10.95 4.72
N ASP A 61 -10.50 10.45 3.93
CA ASP A 61 -11.90 10.41 4.34
C ASP A 61 -12.13 9.28 5.36
N THR A 62 -12.90 9.55 6.40
CA THR A 62 -13.14 8.56 7.48
C THR A 62 -13.89 7.31 7.03
N LYS A 63 -14.45 7.31 5.81
CA LYS A 63 -15.26 6.23 5.25
C LYS A 63 -14.46 5.27 4.38
N SER A 64 -13.40 5.72 3.70
CA SER A 64 -12.61 4.82 2.85
C SER A 64 -11.82 3.81 3.67
N HIS A 65 -11.73 2.61 3.10
CA HIS A 65 -10.94 1.53 3.63
C HIS A 65 -9.67 1.42 2.79
N CYS A 66 -8.50 1.58 3.41
CA CYS A 66 -7.20 1.50 2.73
C CYS A 66 -6.99 0.21 1.93
N CYS A 67 -7.60 -0.91 2.34
CA CYS A 67 -7.54 -2.17 1.57
C CYS A 67 -8.33 -2.14 0.25
N ARG A 68 -9.05 -1.05 -0.04
CA ARG A 68 -9.74 -0.78 -1.31
C ARG A 68 -9.02 0.29 -2.13
N TRP A 69 -7.92 0.86 -1.61
CA TRP A 69 -7.11 1.77 -2.37
C TRP A 69 -6.38 1.02 -3.47
N GLU A 70 -6.27 1.64 -4.63
CA GLU A 70 -5.49 1.13 -5.75
C GLU A 70 -4.05 0.88 -5.30
N GLY A 71 -3.51 -0.27 -5.71
CA GLY A 71 -2.18 -0.73 -5.33
C GLY A 71 -2.04 -1.27 -3.89
N VAL A 72 -3.08 -1.25 -3.05
CA VAL A 72 -3.01 -1.78 -1.68
C VAL A 72 -3.71 -3.13 -1.56
N LYS A 73 -2.97 -4.16 -1.15
CA LYS A 73 -3.53 -5.49 -0.84
C LYS A 73 -3.39 -5.79 0.64
N CYS A 74 -4.48 -6.20 1.28
CA CYS A 74 -4.48 -6.61 2.67
C CYS A 74 -4.65 -8.12 2.85
N SER A 75 -4.12 -8.64 3.94
CA SER A 75 -4.46 -9.97 4.45
C SER A 75 -5.90 -9.99 4.96
N ARG A 76 -6.66 -11.01 4.56
CA ARG A 76 -8.06 -11.19 4.99
C ARG A 76 -8.19 -11.48 6.48
N THR A 77 -7.15 -12.05 7.10
CA THR A 77 -7.18 -12.49 8.50
C THR A 77 -6.68 -11.40 9.45
N SER A 78 -5.49 -10.86 9.21
CA SER A 78 -4.86 -9.86 10.08
C SER A 78 -5.33 -8.43 9.80
N ARG A 79 -5.95 -8.19 8.64
CA ARG A 79 -6.27 -6.84 8.11
C ARG A 79 -5.04 -5.96 7.97
N ARG A 80 -3.86 -6.55 7.80
CA ARG A 80 -2.62 -5.81 7.56
C ARG A 80 -2.29 -5.74 6.08
N VAL A 81 -1.59 -4.70 5.68
CA VAL A 81 -1.10 -4.50 4.31
C VAL A 81 -0.03 -5.56 4.02
N THR A 82 -0.12 -6.16 2.84
CA THR A 82 0.75 -7.26 2.37
C THR A 82 1.43 -6.95 1.03
N LYS A 83 0.77 -6.17 0.16
CA LYS A 83 1.35 -5.61 -1.07
C LYS A 83 1.05 -4.11 -1.12
N ILE A 84 2.07 -3.34 -1.53
CA ILE A 84 1.96 -1.94 -1.92
C ILE A 84 2.50 -1.85 -3.35
N ALA A 85 1.68 -1.35 -4.26
CA ALA A 85 2.06 -1.04 -5.64
C ALA A 85 1.85 0.44 -5.90
N PHE A 86 2.78 1.03 -6.61
CA PHE A 86 2.67 2.40 -7.10
C PHE A 86 2.28 2.35 -8.58
N GLY A 87 1.29 3.15 -8.96
CA GLY A 87 0.90 3.31 -10.36
C GLY A 87 1.88 4.21 -11.13
N ASP A 88 1.47 4.70 -12.30
CA ASP A 88 2.28 5.65 -13.07
C ASP A 88 2.49 6.96 -12.29
N LEU A 89 3.75 7.23 -11.90
CA LEU A 89 4.13 8.45 -11.18
C LEU A 89 5.22 9.20 -11.96
N TYR A 90 4.93 10.46 -12.29
CA TYR A 90 5.90 11.41 -12.82
C TYR A 90 6.76 11.97 -11.68
N LEU A 91 7.90 11.32 -11.43
CA LEU A 91 8.87 11.71 -10.40
C LEU A 91 9.91 12.69 -10.95
N LYS A 92 10.41 13.59 -10.10
CA LYS A 92 11.55 14.46 -10.43
C LYS A 92 12.78 13.61 -10.76
N GLU A 93 13.70 14.17 -11.55
CA GLU A 93 15.02 13.58 -11.74
C GLU A 93 15.70 13.28 -10.40
N ASN A 94 16.42 12.15 -10.32
CA ASN A 94 17.11 11.69 -9.10
C ASN A 94 16.18 11.48 -7.89
N SER A 95 14.94 11.05 -8.12
CA SER A 95 14.04 10.65 -7.04
C SER A 95 14.44 9.29 -6.47
N PHE A 96 14.76 9.28 -5.18
CA PHE A 96 15.06 8.08 -4.42
C PHE A 96 13.83 7.61 -3.65
N PHE A 97 13.79 6.33 -3.26
CA PHE A 97 12.77 5.81 -2.34
C PHE A 97 13.40 5.42 -1.01
N ASN A 98 12.91 6.02 0.09
CA ASN A 98 13.34 5.66 1.44
C ASN A 98 12.58 4.42 1.94
N LEU A 99 13.27 3.29 2.01
CA LEU A 99 12.72 2.01 2.48
C LEU A 99 12.30 2.05 3.95
N SER A 100 12.83 2.97 4.76
CA SER A 100 12.42 3.18 6.15
C SER A 100 10.93 3.54 6.28
N LEU A 101 10.33 4.12 5.24
CA LEU A 101 8.88 4.40 5.18
C LEU A 101 8.04 3.11 5.24
N LEU A 102 8.65 1.94 5.01
CA LEU A 102 7.99 0.64 5.11
C LEU A 102 8.04 0.04 6.52
N HIS A 103 8.74 0.66 7.47
CA HIS A 103 8.85 0.17 8.83
C HIS A 103 7.49 -0.04 9.54
N PRO A 104 6.51 0.87 9.41
CA PRO A 104 5.20 0.71 10.05
C PRO A 104 4.40 -0.51 9.59
N PHE A 105 4.74 -1.10 8.44
CA PHE A 105 4.05 -2.25 7.87
C PHE A 105 4.73 -3.55 8.26
N GLU A 106 4.08 -4.33 9.13
CA GLU A 106 4.68 -5.55 9.69
C GLU A 106 4.56 -6.76 8.74
N GLU A 107 3.55 -6.77 7.88
CA GLU A 107 3.24 -7.90 6.99
C GLU A 107 3.47 -7.62 5.49
N VAL A 108 4.01 -6.44 5.13
CA VAL A 108 4.35 -6.14 3.74
C VAL A 108 5.44 -7.08 3.25
N ARG A 109 5.12 -7.80 2.17
CA ARG A 109 5.98 -8.80 1.53
C ARG A 109 6.20 -8.51 0.05
N SER A 110 5.39 -7.64 -0.54
CA SER A 110 5.47 -7.29 -1.95
C SER A 110 5.44 -5.78 -2.11
N LEU A 111 6.44 -5.29 -2.84
CA LEU A 111 6.56 -3.89 -3.20
C LEU A 111 6.76 -3.82 -4.71
N ASP A 112 5.95 -2.99 -5.35
CA ASP A 112 5.84 -2.96 -6.80
C ASP A 112 5.95 -1.52 -7.30
N PHE A 113 7.06 -1.28 -8.00
CA PHE A 113 7.45 -0.03 -8.64
C PHE A 113 7.51 -0.21 -10.16
N SER A 114 6.88 -1.24 -10.73
CA SER A 114 6.99 -1.54 -12.17
C SER A 114 6.60 -0.35 -13.05
N GLU A 115 5.58 0.40 -12.63
CA GLU A 115 5.07 1.62 -13.28
C GLU A 115 5.71 2.92 -12.74
N CYS A 116 6.81 2.83 -11.98
CA CYS A 116 7.49 3.98 -11.36
C CYS A 116 9.00 3.95 -11.58
N ALA A 117 9.57 5.05 -12.09
CA ALA A 117 11.01 5.17 -12.31
C ALA A 117 11.74 5.81 -11.10
N PHE A 118 11.88 5.07 -10.00
CA PHE A 118 12.80 5.47 -8.93
C PHE A 118 14.25 5.31 -9.40
N SER A 119 15.10 6.29 -9.09
CA SER A 119 16.53 6.26 -9.45
C SER A 119 17.33 5.30 -8.57
N ALA A 120 17.01 5.23 -7.28
CA ALA A 120 17.54 4.21 -6.38
C ALA A 120 16.65 4.01 -5.15
N LEU A 121 16.90 2.91 -4.43
CA LEU A 121 16.32 2.62 -3.13
C LEU A 121 17.40 2.81 -2.07
N PHE A 122 17.06 3.45 -0.94
CA PHE A 122 17.98 3.58 0.20
C PHE A 122 17.27 3.21 1.50
N ASP A 123 18.03 2.70 2.47
CA ASP A 123 17.56 2.39 3.82
C ASP A 123 18.47 3.16 4.79
N ASP A 124 17.90 4.14 5.51
CA ASP A 124 18.63 4.94 6.50
C ASP A 124 19.00 4.11 7.75
N MET A 125 18.48 2.90 7.90
CA MET A 125 18.84 2.00 8.99
C MET A 125 19.99 1.05 8.62
N GLU A 126 20.84 0.75 9.62
CA GLU A 126 21.97 -0.18 9.57
C GLU A 126 21.60 -1.55 8.95
N GLY A 127 21.73 -1.68 7.62
CA GLY A 127 21.78 -2.98 6.93
C GLY A 127 20.48 -3.51 6.35
N TYR A 128 19.67 -2.68 5.66
CA TYR A 128 18.57 -3.14 4.80
C TYR A 128 17.52 -4.02 5.51
N LYS A 129 17.33 -3.82 6.82
CA LYS A 129 16.41 -4.62 7.63
C LYS A 129 14.99 -4.57 7.07
N SER A 130 14.63 -3.45 6.45
CA SER A 130 13.35 -3.25 5.77
C SER A 130 13.13 -4.24 4.61
N LEU A 131 14.20 -4.59 3.88
CA LEU A 131 14.17 -5.54 2.76
C LEU A 131 14.06 -7.00 3.22
N SER A 132 14.54 -7.35 4.42
CA SER A 132 14.53 -8.73 4.93
C SER A 132 13.13 -9.38 4.99
N ARG A 133 12.08 -8.55 5.06
CA ARG A 133 10.67 -8.99 5.10
C ARG A 133 10.06 -9.13 3.70
N LEU A 134 10.63 -8.44 2.72
CA LEU A 134 10.14 -8.46 1.34
C LEU A 134 10.48 -9.81 0.71
N ARG A 135 9.48 -10.39 0.04
CA ARG A 135 9.61 -11.61 -0.77
C ARG A 135 9.65 -11.28 -2.25
N ASN A 136 8.91 -10.25 -2.65
CA ASN A 136 8.80 -9.80 -4.02
C ASN A 136 9.10 -8.30 -4.07
N LEU A 137 10.07 -7.94 -4.90
CA LEU A 137 10.38 -6.57 -5.25
C LEU A 137 10.31 -6.47 -6.77
N GLU A 138 9.26 -5.84 -7.28
CA GLU A 138 9.07 -5.62 -8.72
C GLU A 138 9.56 -4.21 -9.04
N THR A 139 10.61 -4.14 -9.86
CA THR A 139 11.30 -2.90 -10.23
C THR A 139 11.09 -2.62 -11.70
N GLY A 140 10.73 -1.39 -12.08
CA GLY A 140 10.68 -0.98 -13.47
C GLY A 140 12.06 -1.06 -14.16
N PRO A 141 12.11 -0.98 -15.51
CA PRO A 141 13.33 -1.19 -16.31
C PRO A 141 14.47 -0.19 -16.05
N THR A 142 14.21 0.88 -15.28
CA THR A 142 15.16 1.98 -15.04
C THR A 142 15.98 1.83 -13.76
N LEU A 143 15.68 0.86 -12.88
CA LEU A 143 16.49 0.55 -11.70
C LEU A 143 17.79 -0.16 -12.14
N ARG A 144 18.68 0.60 -12.78
CA ARG A 144 20.08 0.22 -12.91
C ARG A 144 20.64 0.25 -11.51
N PHE A 145 20.74 -0.92 -10.89
CA PHE A 145 21.73 -1.16 -9.85
C PHE A 145 23.05 -0.56 -10.35
N TRP A 146 23.49 0.52 -9.73
CA TRP A 146 24.86 1.00 -9.95
C TRP A 146 25.73 -0.16 -9.46
N GLU A 147 26.34 -0.89 -10.39
CA GLU A 147 27.35 -1.89 -10.07
C GLU A 147 28.33 -1.22 -9.10
N PRO A 148 28.72 -1.88 -7.98
CA PRO A 148 29.87 -1.40 -7.25
C PRO A 148 31.02 -1.42 -8.25
N MET A 149 31.56 -0.25 -8.58
CA MET A 149 32.80 -0.16 -9.32
C MET A 149 33.78 -1.12 -8.65
N ALA A 150 34.08 -2.20 -9.37
CA ALA A 150 35.10 -3.13 -8.99
C ALA A 150 36.38 -2.32 -8.75
N ILE A 151 36.90 -2.44 -7.54
CA ILE A 151 38.32 -2.21 -7.29
C ILE A 151 39.06 -3.24 -8.13
N SER A 152 39.58 -2.81 -9.28
CA SER A 152 40.67 -3.49 -9.96
C SER A 152 41.40 -2.52 -10.89
N MET A 153 42.42 -1.87 -10.32
CA MET A 153 43.78 -1.58 -10.83
C MET A 153 44.27 -0.22 -10.32
#